data_AF-A0A3L7TZT7-F1
#
_entry.id   AF-A0A3L7TZT7-F1
#
_cell.length_a   1.000
_cell.length_b   1.000
_cell.length_c   1.000
_cell.angle_alpha   90.00
_cell.angle_beta   90.00
_cell.angle_gamma   90.00
#
_symmetry.space_group_name_H-M   'P 1'
#
loop_
_entity.id
_entity.type
_entity.pdbx_description
1 polymer ?
#
loop_
_entity_poly.entity_id
_entity_poly.type
_entity_poly.pdbx_seq_one_letter_code
_entity_poly.pdbx_strand_id
1 'polypeptide(L)'
;MKAILFAILAGLCWGIGEACTRSALHAGRIGPISAITVRSLVAIPLLVATYWLMTRGTVGLKVEPPLAQVDATTWAKLVLGSGLVAGAVAMICFYIALSLGEVSVVKPIAFSIAPVVGVLLGWLVLGESMDARKAIAIGLIVTGVLVLTTSGKLAGTLPPAAGGGAESEPTGLR
;
A
#
# COMPACT_ATOMS: atom_id res chain seq x y z
N MET A 1 -22.01 11.22 2.24
CA MET A 1 -21.96 10.29 3.38
C MET A 1 -21.62 8.86 2.96
N LYS A 2 -22.31 8.24 1.98
CA LYS A 2 -22.01 6.86 1.52
C LYS A 2 -20.55 6.63 1.07
N ALA A 3 -19.97 7.57 0.32
CA ALA A 3 -18.57 7.45 -0.15
C ALA A 3 -17.53 7.40 0.98
N ILE A 4 -17.73 8.20 2.03
CA ILE A 4 -16.84 8.21 3.20
C ILE A 4 -16.90 6.87 3.94
N LEU A 5 -18.10 6.29 4.07
CA LEU A 5 -18.26 4.98 4.70
C LEU A 5 -17.50 3.88 3.94
N PHE A 6 -17.61 3.83 2.60
CA PHE A 6 -16.84 2.88 1.79
C PHE A 6 -15.33 3.12 1.85
N ALA A 7 -14.89 4.38 1.92
CA ALA A 7 -13.48 4.71 2.09
C ALA A 7 -12.93 4.24 3.45
N ILE A 8 -13.69 4.41 4.53
CA ILE A 8 -13.33 3.90 5.87
C ILE A 8 -13.25 2.37 5.85
N LEU A 9 -14.26 1.70 5.27
CA LEU A 9 -14.28 0.24 5.18
C LEU A 9 -13.09 -0.28 4.36
N ALA A 10 -12.78 0.35 3.22
CA ALA A 10 -11.61 0.02 2.42
C ALA A 10 -10.31 0.18 3.22
N GLY A 11 -10.20 1.26 4.00
CA GLY A 11 -9.07 1.51 4.90
C GLY A 11 -8.91 0.41 5.95
N LEU A 12 -10.00 -0.04 6.57
CA LEU A 12 -10.01 -1.14 7.53
C LEU A 12 -9.58 -2.47 6.88
N CYS A 13 -10.14 -2.82 5.73
CA CYS A 13 -9.77 -4.03 4.98
C CYS A 13 -8.27 -4.03 4.62
N TRP A 14 -7.75 -2.91 4.12
CA TRP A 14 -6.32 -2.74 3.87
C TRP A 14 -5.49 -2.74 5.17
N GLY A 15 -6.02 -2.27 6.29
CA GLY A 15 -5.36 -2.36 7.60
C GLY A 15 -5.10 -3.81 8.00
N ILE A 16 -6.17 -4.59 8.06
CA ILE A 16 -6.15 -5.99 8.50
C ILE A 16 -5.36 -6.85 7.50
N GLY A 17 -5.64 -6.71 6.20
CA GLY A 17 -5.01 -7.51 5.16
C GLY A 17 -3.49 -7.35 5.09
N GLU A 18 -2.97 -6.14 5.26
CA GLU A 18 -1.51 -5.91 5.22
C GLU A 18 -0.80 -6.36 6.50
N ALA A 19 -1.48 -6.32 7.66
CA ALA A 19 -0.94 -6.93 8.87
C ALA A 19 -0.74 -8.45 8.70
N CYS A 20 -1.74 -9.14 8.13
CA CYS A 20 -1.64 -10.56 7.78
C CYS A 20 -0.55 -10.81 6.74
N THR A 21 -0.48 -9.98 5.69
CA THR A 21 0.53 -10.10 4.62
C THR A 21 1.94 -9.99 5.18
N ARG A 22 2.22 -8.98 6.00
CA ARG A 22 3.53 -8.85 6.64
C ARG A 22 3.87 -10.03 7.53
N SER A 23 2.90 -10.53 8.31
CA SER A 23 3.10 -11.72 9.13
C SER A 23 3.52 -12.93 8.28
N ALA A 24 2.85 -13.14 7.14
CA ALA A 24 3.18 -14.20 6.21
C ALA A 24 4.58 -14.02 5.58
N LEU A 25 4.94 -12.81 5.14
CA LEU A 25 6.24 -12.53 4.53
C LEU A 25 7.40 -12.78 5.51
N HIS A 26 7.24 -12.37 6.78
CA HIS A 26 8.27 -12.54 7.81
C HIS A 26 8.36 -13.97 8.37
N ALA A 27 7.39 -14.83 8.06
CA ALA A 27 7.48 -16.26 8.38
C ALA A 27 8.56 -16.99 7.56
N GLY A 28 9.13 -16.35 6.53
CA GLY A 28 10.22 -16.89 5.71
C GLY A 28 9.80 -18.00 4.73
N ARG A 29 8.50 -18.33 4.66
CA ARG A 29 7.96 -19.40 3.80
C ARG A 29 7.41 -18.90 2.47
N ILE A 30 7.18 -17.60 2.33
CA ILE A 30 6.61 -17.00 1.12
C ILE A 30 7.31 -15.67 0.80
N GLY A 31 7.69 -15.50 -0.46
CA GLY A 31 8.28 -14.25 -0.94
C GLY A 31 7.24 -13.18 -1.30
N PRO A 32 7.66 -11.92 -1.48
CA PRO A 32 6.77 -10.80 -1.81
C PRO A 32 5.98 -11.02 -3.10
N ILE A 33 6.62 -11.54 -4.15
CA ILE A 33 5.98 -11.82 -5.44
C ILE A 33 4.96 -12.96 -5.34
N SER A 34 5.28 -14.01 -4.58
CA SER A 34 4.33 -15.11 -4.32
C SER A 34 3.12 -14.61 -3.53
N ALA A 35 3.33 -13.76 -2.52
CA ALA A 35 2.25 -13.23 -1.69
C ALA A 35 1.26 -12.35 -2.49
N ILE A 36 1.76 -11.42 -3.31
CA ILE A 36 0.90 -10.61 -4.18
C ILE A 36 0.22 -11.47 -5.25
N THR A 37 0.88 -12.50 -5.77
CA THR A 37 0.28 -13.44 -6.74
C THR A 37 -0.90 -14.17 -6.11
N VAL A 38 -0.72 -14.74 -4.91
CA VAL A 38 -1.81 -15.40 -4.16
C VAL A 38 -2.95 -14.42 -3.88
N ARG A 39 -2.64 -13.19 -3.44
CA ARG A 39 -3.64 -12.14 -3.27
C ARG A 39 -4.45 -11.89 -4.54
N SER A 40 -3.79 -11.76 -5.69
CA SER A 40 -4.45 -11.50 -6.98
C SER A 40 -5.30 -12.69 -7.41
N LEU A 41 -4.83 -13.93 -7.21
CA LEU A 41 -5.59 -15.15 -7.51
C LEU A 41 -6.85 -15.28 -6.66
N VAL A 42 -6.86 -14.75 -5.43
CA VAL A 42 -8.06 -14.68 -4.59
C VAL A 42 -8.96 -13.50 -4.99
N ALA A 43 -8.38 -12.34 -5.28
CA ALA A 43 -9.14 -11.11 -5.55
C ALA A 43 -9.83 -11.13 -6.92
N ILE A 44 -9.15 -11.57 -7.98
CA ILE A 44 -9.66 -11.51 -9.36
C ILE A 44 -11.00 -12.26 -9.51
N PRO A 45 -11.16 -13.52 -9.04
CA PRO A 45 -12.44 -14.22 -9.15
C PRO A 45 -13.58 -13.50 -8.44
N LEU A 46 -13.32 -12.93 -7.25
CA LEU A 46 -14.32 -12.16 -6.50
C LEU A 46 -14.71 -10.87 -7.23
N LEU A 47 -13.75 -10.18 -7.83
CA LEU A 47 -13.99 -8.98 -8.63
C LEU A 47 -14.77 -9.31 -9.92
N VAL A 48 -14.43 -10.40 -10.61
CA VAL A 48 -15.14 -10.88 -11.80
C VAL A 48 -16.57 -11.27 -11.45
N ALA A 49 -16.78 -12.00 -10.35
CA ALA A 49 -18.12 -12.35 -9.87
C ALA A 49 -18.95 -11.11 -9.53
N THR A 50 -18.35 -10.12 -8.87
CA THR A 50 -19.01 -8.85 -8.53
C THR A 50 -19.37 -8.06 -9.80
N TYR A 51 -18.45 -7.96 -10.77
CA TYR A 51 -18.69 -7.34 -12.07
C TYR A 51 -19.85 -8.02 -12.82
N TRP A 52 -19.85 -9.35 -12.88
CA TRP A 52 -20.91 -10.11 -13.53
C TRP A 52 -22.28 -9.86 -12.88
N LEU A 53 -22.31 -9.80 -11.56
CA LEU A 53 -23.52 -9.53 -10.78
C LEU A 53 -24.05 -8.10 -10.98
N MET A 54 -23.15 -7.10 -11.01
CA MET A 54 -23.49 -5.70 -11.22
C MET A 54 -23.95 -5.38 -12.64
N THR A 55 -23.40 -6.06 -13.64
CA THR A 55 -23.80 -5.85 -15.05
C THR A 55 -25.12 -6.54 -15.41
N ARG A 56 -25.51 -7.60 -14.69
CA ARG A 56 -26.80 -8.29 -14.88
C ARG A 56 -27.96 -7.74 -14.05
N GLY A 57 -27.70 -6.80 -13.13
CA GLY A 57 -28.74 -6.15 -12.33
C GLY A 57 -29.47 -7.08 -11.36
N THR A 58 -28.93 -8.27 -11.08
CA THR A 58 -29.58 -9.32 -10.29
C THR A 58 -29.72 -9.01 -8.80
N VAL A 59 -29.22 -7.85 -8.34
CA VAL A 59 -29.16 -7.47 -6.91
C VAL A 59 -29.85 -6.13 -6.63
N GLY A 60 -30.60 -5.56 -7.57
CA GLY A 60 -31.26 -4.26 -7.38
C GLY A 60 -30.29 -3.08 -7.14
N LEU A 61 -28.99 -3.33 -7.33
CA LEU A 61 -27.94 -2.32 -7.38
C LEU A 61 -27.95 -1.66 -8.77
N LYS A 62 -27.44 -0.43 -8.83
CA LYS A 62 -27.33 0.32 -10.09
C LYS A 62 -26.53 -0.50 -11.10
N VAL A 63 -27.13 -0.77 -12.26
CA VAL A 63 -26.48 -1.53 -13.33
C VAL A 63 -25.34 -0.69 -13.91
N GLU A 64 -24.16 -1.30 -13.97
CA GLU A 64 -22.97 -0.67 -14.55
C GLU A 64 -23.08 -0.58 -16.09
N PRO A 65 -22.54 0.48 -16.72
CA PRO A 65 -22.54 0.61 -18.18
C PRO A 65 -21.81 -0.55 -18.87
N PRO A 66 -22.23 -0.96 -20.08
CA PRO A 66 -21.55 -2.00 -20.84
C PRO A 66 -20.12 -1.57 -21.24
N LEU A 67 -19.14 -2.45 -21.03
CA LEU A 67 -17.75 -2.19 -21.45
C LEU A 67 -17.59 -2.03 -22.97
N ALA A 68 -18.53 -2.52 -23.76
CA ALA A 68 -18.53 -2.39 -25.23
C ALA A 68 -18.63 -0.94 -25.71
N GLN A 69 -19.07 0.00 -24.86
CA GLN A 69 -19.23 1.41 -25.21
C GLN A 69 -18.06 2.29 -24.76
N VAL A 70 -17.01 1.70 -24.17
CA VAL A 70 -15.86 2.43 -23.64
C VAL A 70 -14.90 2.79 -24.77
N ASP A 71 -14.50 4.06 -24.84
CA ASP A 71 -13.59 4.57 -25.87
C ASP A 71 -12.12 4.19 -25.60
N ALA A 72 -11.29 4.27 -26.65
CA ALA A 72 -9.88 3.87 -26.58
C ALA A 72 -9.07 4.68 -25.55
N THR A 73 -9.41 5.96 -25.33
CA THR A 73 -8.72 6.81 -24.35
C THR A 73 -9.01 6.34 -22.93
N THR A 74 -10.26 6.00 -22.63
CA THR A 74 -10.64 5.44 -21.33
C THR A 74 -10.01 4.07 -21.13
N TRP A 75 -9.98 3.21 -22.15
CA TRP A 75 -9.24 1.95 -22.09
C TRP A 75 -7.76 2.14 -21.80
N ALA A 76 -7.09 3.10 -22.44
CA ALA A 76 -5.69 3.40 -22.16
C ALA A 76 -5.47 3.84 -20.72
N LYS A 77 -6.33 4.73 -20.18
CA LYS A 77 -6.28 5.14 -18.76
C LYS A 77 -6.46 3.96 -17.81
N LEU A 78 -7.40 3.05 -18.11
CA LEU A 78 -7.68 1.88 -17.30
C LEU A 78 -6.54 0.86 -17.36
N VAL A 79 -6.05 0.50 -18.55
CA VAL A 79 -5.02 -0.53 -18.71
C VAL A 79 -3.66 -0.03 -18.23
N LEU A 80 -3.23 1.15 -18.68
CA LEU A 80 -1.89 1.67 -18.36
C LEU A 80 -1.85 2.29 -16.96
N GLY A 81 -2.81 3.16 -16.64
CA GLY A 81 -2.83 3.84 -15.34
C GLY A 81 -3.26 2.91 -14.21
N SER A 82 -4.47 2.37 -14.30
CA SER A 82 -5.04 1.55 -13.22
C SER A 82 -4.43 0.15 -13.18
N GLY A 83 -4.38 -0.56 -14.31
CA GLY A 83 -3.90 -1.94 -14.37
C GLY A 83 -2.40 -2.07 -14.18
N LEU A 84 -1.61 -1.43 -15.05
CA LEU A 84 -0.16 -1.57 -15.05
C LEU A 84 0.50 -0.77 -13.92
N VAL A 85 0.27 0.55 -13.85
CA VAL A 85 0.98 1.40 -12.87
C VAL A 85 0.47 1.15 -11.46
N ALA A 86 -0.83 1.32 -11.20
CA ALA A 86 -1.38 1.15 -9.85
C ALA A 86 -1.56 -0.32 -9.44
N GLY A 87 -2.02 -1.18 -10.36
CA GLY A 87 -2.35 -2.57 -10.07
C GLY A 87 -1.16 -3.52 -10.03
N ALA A 88 -0.15 -3.32 -10.88
CA ALA A 88 1.03 -4.19 -10.95
C ALA A 88 2.27 -3.54 -10.35
N VAL A 89 2.77 -2.46 -10.94
CA VAL A 89 4.07 -1.84 -10.56
C VAL A 89 4.04 -1.37 -9.11
N ALA A 90 3.04 -0.56 -8.73
CA ALA A 90 2.93 -0.04 -7.36
C ALA A 90 2.81 -1.17 -6.33
N MET A 91 2.04 -2.22 -6.64
CA MET A 91 1.87 -3.35 -5.73
C MET A 91 3.14 -4.20 -5.61
N ILE A 92 3.88 -4.43 -6.70
CA ILE A 92 5.19 -5.10 -6.66
C ILE A 92 6.14 -4.33 -5.75
N CYS A 93 6.28 -3.02 -5.96
CA CYS A 93 7.13 -2.16 -5.12
C CYS A 93 6.68 -2.18 -3.65
N PHE A 94 5.37 -2.11 -3.41
CA PHE A 94 4.81 -2.11 -2.06
C PHE A 94 5.06 -3.43 -1.33
N TYR A 95 4.85 -4.58 -1.98
CA TYR A 95 5.09 -5.90 -1.38
C TYR A 95 6.58 -6.15 -1.13
N ILE A 96 7.47 -5.70 -2.03
CA ILE A 96 8.91 -5.72 -1.79
C ILE A 96 9.24 -4.87 -0.55
N ALA A 97 8.73 -3.64 -0.46
CA ALA A 97 8.97 -2.79 0.70
C ALA A 97 8.44 -3.41 2.01
N LEU A 98 7.26 -4.04 1.99
CA LEU A 98 6.69 -4.76 3.14
C LEU A 98 7.54 -5.96 3.58
N SER A 99 8.26 -6.60 2.66
CA SER A 99 9.19 -7.68 3.02
C SER A 99 10.49 -7.19 3.66
N LEU A 100 10.80 -5.89 3.50
CA LEU A 100 12.05 -5.27 3.95
C LEU A 100 11.88 -4.44 5.23
N GLY A 101 10.64 -4.13 5.64
CA GLY A 101 10.40 -3.17 6.71
C GLY A 101 9.07 -3.38 7.43
N GLU A 102 8.88 -2.61 8.50
CA GLU A 102 7.65 -2.70 9.29
C GLU A 102 6.45 -2.07 8.57
N VAL A 103 5.28 -2.71 8.66
CA VAL A 103 4.02 -2.16 8.13
C VAL A 103 3.71 -0.78 8.69
N SER A 104 4.02 -0.55 9.96
CA SER A 104 3.88 0.74 10.67
C SER A 104 4.69 1.88 10.05
N VAL A 105 5.73 1.57 9.27
CA VAL A 105 6.58 2.57 8.60
C VAL A 105 6.30 2.61 7.11
N VAL A 106 6.35 1.45 6.45
CA VAL A 106 6.22 1.33 4.99
C VAL A 106 4.87 1.83 4.50
N LYS A 107 3.78 1.42 5.16
CA LYS A 107 2.43 1.74 4.70
C LYS A 107 2.11 3.23 4.82
N PRO A 108 2.35 3.92 5.96
CA PRO A 108 2.14 5.36 6.03
C PRO A 108 2.94 6.15 4.98
N ILE A 109 4.18 5.76 4.70
CA ILE A 109 4.98 6.41 3.64
C ILE A 109 4.32 6.23 2.27
N ALA A 110 4.05 4.99 1.86
CA ALA A 110 3.45 4.72 0.55
C ALA A 110 2.07 5.38 0.39
N PHE A 111 1.24 5.35 1.44
CA PHE A 111 -0.14 5.84 1.40
C PHE A 111 -0.28 7.34 1.70
N SER A 112 0.78 8.05 2.09
CA SER A 112 0.79 9.52 2.16
C SER A 112 1.27 10.18 0.88
N ILE A 113 2.16 9.53 0.13
CA ILE A 113 2.61 10.03 -1.18
C ILE A 113 1.47 9.92 -2.21
N ALA A 114 0.68 8.85 -2.18
CA ALA A 114 -0.44 8.64 -3.10
C ALA A 114 -1.44 9.83 -3.13
N PRO A 115 -1.97 10.35 -2.00
CA PRO A 115 -2.85 11.51 -2.01
C PRO A 115 -2.13 12.81 -2.41
N VAL A 116 -0.83 12.99 -2.09
CA VAL A 116 -0.04 14.14 -2.58
C VAL A 116 -0.02 14.14 -4.11
N VAL A 117 0.37 13.02 -4.72
CA VAL A 117 0.40 12.85 -6.19
C VAL A 117 -1.00 12.98 -6.78
N GLY A 118 -2.01 12.40 -6.12
CA GLY A 118 -3.40 12.48 -6.55
C GLY A 118 -3.92 13.92 -6.62
N VAL A 119 -3.65 14.75 -5.61
CA VAL A 119 -4.07 16.17 -5.64
C VAL A 119 -3.27 16.97 -6.66
N LEU A 120 -1.97 16.70 -6.82
CA LEU A 120 -1.15 17.37 -7.84
C LEU A 120 -1.60 17.03 -9.26
N LEU A 121 -1.89 15.76 -9.55
CA LEU A 121 -2.42 15.35 -10.85
C LEU A 121 -3.86 15.84 -11.04
N GLY A 122 -4.67 15.84 -9.98
CA GLY A 122 -5.98 16.49 -9.93
C GLY A 122 -5.90 17.93 -10.43
N TRP A 123 -4.97 18.69 -9.88
CA TRP A 123 -4.76 20.08 -10.24
C TRP A 123 -4.17 20.28 -11.63
N LEU A 124 -3.07 19.60 -11.96
CA LEU A 124 -2.29 19.86 -13.17
C LEU A 124 -2.82 19.17 -14.43
N VAL A 125 -3.48 18.01 -14.27
CA VAL A 125 -3.92 17.16 -15.40
C VAL A 125 -5.43 17.12 -15.51
N LEU A 126 -6.15 17.02 -14.40
CA LEU A 126 -7.63 16.94 -14.38
C LEU A 126 -8.30 18.32 -14.29
N GLY A 127 -7.54 19.39 -14.07
CA GLY A 127 -8.04 20.77 -14.00
C GLY A 127 -8.82 21.08 -12.71
N GLU A 128 -8.62 20.30 -11.64
CA GLU A 128 -9.23 20.58 -10.34
C GLU A 128 -8.63 21.85 -9.71
N SER A 129 -9.42 22.57 -8.91
CA SER A 129 -8.89 23.74 -8.19
C SER A 129 -7.92 23.33 -7.08
N MET A 130 -6.81 24.07 -6.98
CA MET A 130 -5.90 24.02 -5.84
C MET A 130 -6.10 25.28 -5.00
N ASP A 131 -6.56 25.11 -3.76
CA ASP A 131 -6.67 26.21 -2.80
C ASP A 131 -5.68 26.03 -1.63
N ALA A 132 -5.52 27.08 -0.83
CA ALA A 132 -4.61 27.06 0.32
C ALA A 132 -4.96 25.96 1.33
N ARG A 133 -6.25 25.60 1.46
CA ARG A 133 -6.70 24.54 2.36
C ARG A 133 -6.20 23.17 1.91
N LYS A 134 -6.32 22.82 0.62
CA LYS A 134 -5.76 21.58 0.06
C LYS A 134 -4.25 21.52 0.26
N ALA A 135 -3.54 22.61 0.00
CA ALA A 135 -2.09 22.67 0.19
C ALA A 135 -1.68 22.42 1.66
N ILE A 136 -2.35 23.09 2.61
CA ILE A 136 -2.09 22.90 4.05
C ILE A 136 -2.42 21.45 4.47
N ALA A 137 -3.54 20.90 4.01
CA ALA A 137 -3.94 19.52 4.34
C ALA A 137 -2.90 18.50 3.86
N ILE A 138 -2.36 18.66 2.65
CA ILE A 138 -1.28 17.81 2.12
C ILE A 138 -0.03 17.95 3.00
N GLY A 139 0.35 19.18 3.37
CA GLY A 139 1.47 19.43 4.27
C GLY A 139 1.31 18.72 5.62
N LEU A 140 0.09 18.73 6.18
CA LEU A 140 -0.23 18.03 7.43
C LEU A 140 -0.16 16.50 7.29
N ILE A 141 -0.63 15.93 6.16
CA ILE A 141 -0.53 14.49 5.90
C ILE A 141 0.93 14.06 5.86
N VAL A 142 1.77 14.78 5.10
CA VAL A 142 3.20 14.47 4.98
C VAL A 142 3.89 14.62 6.33
N THR A 143 3.65 15.73 7.04
CA THR A 143 4.25 15.99 8.36
C THR A 143 3.84 14.93 9.37
N GLY A 144 2.56 14.56 9.41
CA GLY A 144 2.06 13.50 10.30
C GLY A 144 2.72 12.15 10.05
N VAL A 145 2.95 11.79 8.78
CA VAL A 145 3.68 10.56 8.44
C VAL A 145 5.16 10.65 8.78
N LEU A 146 5.80 11.80 8.58
CA LEU A 146 7.19 11.99 9.02
C LEU A 146 7.30 11.75 10.53
N VAL A 147 6.46 12.40 11.34
CA VAL A 147 6.43 12.21 12.80
C VAL A 147 6.18 10.75 13.18
N LEU A 148 5.21 10.09 12.53
CA LEU A 148 4.88 8.69 12.79
C LEU A 148 6.07 7.75 12.49
N THR A 149 6.83 8.03 11.44
CA THR A 149 7.88 7.13 10.95
C THR A 149 9.27 7.43 11.50
N THR A 150 9.55 8.65 11.95
CA THR A 150 10.84 9.00 12.59
C THR A 150 10.87 8.64 14.07
N SER A 151 9.73 8.56 14.74
CA SER A 151 9.65 8.25 16.19
C SER A 151 10.12 6.83 16.54
N GLY A 152 10.28 5.94 15.57
CA GLY A 152 10.77 4.56 15.75
C GLY A 152 12.27 4.35 15.59
N LYS A 153 13.05 5.36 15.16
CA LYS A 153 14.50 5.26 14.99
C LYS A 153 15.26 5.97 16.11
N LEU A 154 15.29 5.36 17.29
CA LEU A 154 16.36 5.55 18.28
C LEU A 154 16.78 4.26 19.02
N ALA A 155 16.12 3.13 18.78
CA ALA A 155 16.30 1.91 19.59
C ALA A 155 17.12 0.78 18.95
N GLY A 156 17.71 0.97 17.76
CA GLY A 156 18.25 -0.17 16.98
C GLY A 156 19.57 0.02 16.25
N THR A 157 20.29 1.14 16.44
CA THR A 157 21.54 1.39 15.69
C THR A 157 22.66 1.91 16.58
N LEU A 158 23.11 1.08 17.52
CA LEU A 158 24.50 1.05 17.94
C LEU A 158 24.90 -0.42 18.12
N PRO A 159 25.89 -0.94 17.37
CA PRO A 159 26.56 -2.18 17.73
C PRO A 159 27.16 -2.02 19.14
N PRO A 160 27.16 -3.06 19.99
CA PRO A 160 27.91 -2.99 21.25
C PRO A 160 29.37 -2.66 20.92
N ALA A 161 29.87 -1.60 21.55
CA ALA A 161 31.26 -1.20 21.44
C ALA A 161 32.14 -2.42 21.72
N ALA A 162 33.01 -2.76 20.77
CA ALA A 162 34.07 -3.73 20.97
C ALA A 162 35.04 -3.15 22.02
N GLY A 163 34.73 -3.40 23.29
CA GLY A 163 35.62 -3.19 24.41
C GLY A 163 36.64 -4.31 24.43
N GLY A 164 37.85 -4.00 23.97
CA GLY A 164 39.02 -4.84 24.20
C GLY A 164 39.31 -4.97 25.69
N GLY A 165 39.64 -6.18 26.10
CA GLY A 165 40.15 -6.53 27.41
C GLY A 165 40.80 -7.90 27.29
N ALA A 166 42.07 -7.91 26.89
CA ALA A 166 42.91 -9.08 26.98
C ALA A 166 43.23 -9.33 28.46
N GLU A 167 42.95 -10.53 28.96
CA GLU A 167 43.70 -11.09 30.08
C GLU A 167 43.73 -12.62 29.96
N SER A 168 44.94 -13.10 29.62
CA SER A 168 45.64 -14.30 30.09
C SER A 168 45.00 -14.99 31.32
N GLU A 169 44.99 -16.31 31.52
CA GLU A 169 45.97 -17.35 31.20
C GLU A 169 45.34 -18.75 31.53
N PRO A 170 46.08 -19.90 31.58
CA PRO A 170 45.61 -21.18 31.07
C PRO A 170 45.32 -22.18 32.22
N THR A 171 45.22 -23.47 31.85
CA THR A 171 45.44 -24.68 32.67
C THR A 171 44.19 -25.55 32.80
N GLY A 172 44.32 -26.77 32.28
CA GLY A 172 43.23 -27.68 32.00
C GLY A 172 42.76 -28.53 33.17
N LEU A 173 41.89 -29.48 32.86
CA LEU A 173 41.89 -30.82 33.43
C LEU A 173 40.88 -31.67 32.63
N ARG A 174 41.38 -32.79 32.13
CA ARG A 174 40.75 -34.09 31.83
C ARG A 174 39.25 -34.14 31.49
#